data_AF-A0A5C5XS15-F1
#
_entry.id   AF-A0A5C5XS15-F1
#
_cell.length_a   1.000
_cell.length_b   1.000
_cell.length_c   1.000
_cell.angle_alpha   90.00
_cell.angle_beta   90.00
_cell.angle_gamma   90.00
#
_symmetry.space_group_name_H-M   'P 1'
#
loop_
_entity.id
_entity.type
_entity.pdbx_description
1 polymer ?
#
loop_
_entity_poly.entity_id
_entity_poly.type
_entity_poly.pdbx_seq_one_letter_code
_entity_poly.pdbx_strand_id
1 'polypeptide(L)' 'MSVVYIMLPVALLLAGVGVVAFCWAVRDGQLDDLDSEAARLLEDDEDARIGRS' A
#
# COMPACT_ATOMS: atom_id res chain seq x y z
N MET A 1 -37.18 -10.01 4.30
CA MET A 1 -36.86 -8.72 3.65
C MET A 1 -36.48 -7.71 4.74
N SER A 2 -35.20 -7.64 5.12
CA SER A 2 -34.72 -6.74 6.20
C SER A 2 -33.19 -6.59 6.21
N VAL A 3 -32.45 -7.63 5.80
CA VAL A 3 -30.97 -7.65 5.92
C VAL A 3 -30.27 -6.56 5.12
N VAL A 4 -30.83 -6.16 3.98
CA VAL A 4 -30.27 -5.10 3.13
C VAL A 4 -30.16 -3.77 3.87
N TYR A 5 -31.11 -3.46 4.76
CA TYR A 5 -31.07 -2.23 5.55
C TYR A 5 -29.96 -2.21 6.60
N ILE A 6 -29.41 -3.36 6.97
CA ILE A 6 -28.26 -3.47 7.88
C ILE A 6 -26.96 -3.60 7.08
N MET A 7 -26.96 -4.41 6.02
CA MET A 7 -25.78 -4.64 5.19
C MET A 7 -25.36 -3.39 4.41
N LEU A 8 -26.30 -2.58 3.93
CA LEU A 8 -25.99 -1.36 3.19
C LEU A 8 -25.20 -0.33 4.02
N PRO A 9 -25.66 0.08 5.22
CA PRO A 9 -24.88 1.01 6.04
C PRO A 9 -23.57 0.39 6.53
N VAL A 10 -23.53 -0.91 6.85
CA VAL A 10 -22.29 -1.60 7.24
C VAL A 10 -21.27 -1.58 6.09
N ALA A 11 -21.70 -1.87 4.86
CA ALA A 11 -20.83 -1.84 3.69
C ALA A 11 -20.32 -0.42 3.41
N LEU A 12 -21.17 0.60 3.52
CA LEU A 12 -20.77 2.00 3.37
C LEU A 12 -19.76 2.42 4.44
N LEU A 13 -19.95 1.97 5.69
CA LEU A 13 -19.04 2.27 6.80
C LEU A 13 -17.68 1.59 6.58
N LEU A 14 -17.67 0.31 6.17
CA LEU A 14 -16.43 -0.40 5.83
C LEU A 14 -15.70 0.24 4.65
N ALA A 15 -16.42 0.63 3.60
CA ALA A 15 -15.84 1.34 2.47
C ALA A 15 -15.25 2.69 2.91
N GLY A 16 -15.98 3.46 3.73
CA GLY A 16 -15.51 4.72 4.29
C GLY A 16 -14.25 4.56 5.14
N VAL A 17 -14.22 3.57 6.03
CA VAL A 17 -13.02 3.24 6.83
C VAL A 17 -11.85 2.86 5.94
N GLY A 18 -12.09 2.05 4.89
CA GLY A 18 -11.06 1.68 3.93
C GLY A 18 -10.46 2.89 3.22
N VAL A 19 -11.29 3.84 2.76
CA VAL A 19 -10.83 5.07 2.13
C VAL A 19 -10.03 5.94 3.10
N VAL A 20 -10.50 6.12 4.34
CA VAL A 20 -9.78 6.91 5.35
C VAL A 20 -8.43 6.27 5.69
N ALA A 21 -8.40 4.95 5.89
CA ALA A 21 -7.17 4.21 6.15
C ALA A 21 -6.18 4.31 4.98
N PHE A 22 -6.67 4.19 3.74
CA PHE A 22 -5.86 4.37 2.54
C PHE A 22 -5.27 5.78 2.44
N CYS A 23 -6.10 6.82 2.60
CA CYS A 23 -5.61 8.21 2.59
C CYS A 23 -4.61 8.48 3.72
N TRP A 24 -4.79 7.86 4.89
CA TRP A 24 -3.83 7.96 5.99
C TRP A 24 -2.49 7.29 5.63
N ALA A 25 -2.52 6.07 5.08
CA ALA A 25 -1.30 5.34 4.68
C ALA A 25 -0.51 6.06 3.56
N VAL A 26 -1.22 6.65 2.59
CA VAL A 26 -0.58 7.49 1.55
C VAL A 26 0.06 8.73 2.17
N ARG A 27 -0.61 9.39 3.12
CA ARG A 27 -0.09 10.59 3.77
C ARG A 27 1.07 10.31 4.72
N ASP A 28 1.11 9.11 5.31
CA ASP A 28 2.18 8.65 6.19
C ASP A 28 3.47 8.30 5.42
N GLY A 29 3.43 8.32 4.08
CA GLY A 29 4.60 8.02 3.25
C GLY A 29 4.94 6.53 3.20
N GLN A 30 4.00 5.65 3.59
CA GLN A 30 4.22 4.20 3.62
C GLN A 30 4.47 3.59 2.22
N LEU A 31 4.17 4.35 1.17
CA LEU A 31 4.50 4.02 -0.22
C LEU A 31 5.96 4.34 -0.58
N ASP A 32 6.58 5.33 0.06
CA ASP A 32 7.96 5.74 -0.23
C ASP A 32 8.98 4.66 0.21
N ASP A 33 8.63 3.87 1.23
CA ASP A 33 9.44 2.75 1.70
C ASP A 33 9.49 1.60 0.67
N LEU A 34 8.44 1.44 -0.14
CA LEU A 34 8.41 0.46 -1.25
C LEU A 34 9.27 0.91 -2.43
N ASP A 35 9.27 2.22 -2.74
CA ASP A 35 10.12 2.78 -3.80
C ASP A 35 11.61 2.71 -3.43
N SER A 36 11.94 2.92 -2.15
CA SER A 36 13.30 2.79 -1.60
C SER A 36 13.85 1.35 -1.71
N GLU A 37 13.05 0.34 -1.39
CA GLU A 37 13.44 -1.07 -1.53
C GLU A 37 13.66 -1.48 -3.00
N ALA A 38 12.83 -0.98 -3.94
CA ALA A 38 13.00 -1.24 -5.36
C ALA A 38 14.32 -0.64 -5.91
N ALA A 39 14.71 0.54 -5.43
CA ALA A 39 15.99 1.17 -5.78
C ALA A 39 17.19 0.33 -5.28
N ARG A 40 17.13 -0.16 -4.04
CA ARG A 40 18.19 -1.02 -3.45
C ARG A 40 18.40 -2.32 -4.21
N LEU A 41 17.31 -2.98 -4.63
CA LEU A 41 17.40 -4.24 -5.38
C LEU A 41 18.08 -4.06 -6.75
N LEU A 42 17.85 -2.93 -7.41
CA LEU A 42 18.49 -2.60 -8.69
C LEU A 42 19.97 -2.23 -8.51
N GLU A 43 20.31 -1.50 -7.45
CA GLU A 43 21.70 -1.17 -7.10
C GLU A 43 22.51 -2.43 -6.73
N ASP A 44 21.94 -3.36 -5.95
CA ASP A 44 22.58 -4.63 -5.59
C ASP A 44 22.91 -5.49 -6.83
N ASP A 45 22.03 -5.49 -7.85
CA ASP A 45 22.25 -6.20 -9.11
C ASP A 45 23.37 -5.55 -9.96
N GLU A 46 23.52 -4.23 -9.89
CA GLU A 46 24.59 -3.50 -10.57
C GLU A 46 25.94 -3.75 -9.87
N ASP A 47 26.01 -3.59 -8.54
CA ASP A 47 27.21 -3.84 -7.73
C ASP A 47 27.72 -5.30 -7.88
N ALA A 48 26.82 -6.28 -7.97
CA ALA A 48 27.16 -7.69 -8.20
C ALA A 48 27.73 -7.99 -9.61
N ARG A 49 27.54 -7.08 -10.57
CA ARG A 49 28.13 -7.15 -11.92
C ARG A 49 29.49 -6.46 -12.00
N ILE A 50 29.71 -5.36 -11.28
CA ILE A 50 30.97 -4.59 -11.30
C ILE A 50 32.05 -5.19 -10.38
N GLY A 51 31.68 -5.88 -9.30
CA GLY A 51 32.63 -6.55 -8.38
C GLY A 51 33.27 -7.85 -8.88
N ARG A 52 33.09 -8.19 -10.17
CA ARG A 52 33.52 -9.46 -10.77
C ARG A 52 34.45 -9.23 -11.97
N SER A 53 35.48 -8.39 -11.79
CA SER A 53 36.62 -8.28 -12.71
C SER A 53 37.92 -8.08 -11.95
#